data_AF-A0AA89C9P3-F1
#
_entry.id   AF-A0AA89C9P3-F1
#
_cell.length_a   1.000
_cell.length_b   1.000
_cell.length_c   1.000
_cell.angle_alpha   90.00
_cell.angle_beta   90.00
_cell.angle_gamma   90.00
#
_symmetry.space_group_name_H-M   'P 1'
#
loop_
_entity.id
_entity.type
_entity.pdbx_description
1 polymer ?
#
loop_
_entity_poly.entity_id
_entity_poly.type
_entity_poly.pdbx_seq_one_letter_code
_entity_poly.pdbx_strand_id
1 'polypeptide(L)'
;MQSYTVNRAAVENHIEMDMRLEQLVKDSINLEFPERASDDVRQNSVEDNMFLKQVEESICHQDNSHYSIKLPFRDPSVRLPNNVQQGVQRLGSLKRKFQKSEQFKTDYVNFMNKLFDKGYAEIIPKDHIHRNDGRVWYLPHHGVYPVKKPDKIRIVFDCSATYEGISLNNQLLQGPDLTNSLLGVLLRFRQERIAIQGDIEAMFHQVEVPESDRDCLRFLWWRDGNLDKEPEHCRMKVHLFGATSSPSCCNFALQQTVKDHKDLFSQEVTNAVARNMYVDDCLLSVNSEHKAESIIEDLSLLCKKGGFHLEKFVSNSKEVLNSIPEAERAGDVKQWNLNGGTLTERALGVYWFVDEDVIGFKISLKQQPVTRRGILSTVSSIYIPLGIVSPFVMTAKILLQQLCKSGIKWDDKITGKLEKVWTAWFSQAKELESVKIPRCYKPRDMDRIVSCQLHVFADASEVGMGVVIYMRLTDDNSRIHCSFVMGKARVTPLKAVTIPRLELTACTMAVKLSKVIADQLEYSIDAIHFWTDSVSVLRYIANTKTRFKTFVANRLAVIHDATTVNQWHYVRSEDNPADCAPRGIPTVSKFLDYTPWLDGPEFLWKPESTWIQPVDPGNLNLEDDKEVKSNFAMTLT
;
A
#
# COMPACT_ATOMS: atom_id res chain seq x y z
N MET A 1 -2.13 4.54 -0.61
CA MET A 1 -1.89 5.98 -0.94
C MET A 1 -0.57 6.55 -0.36
N GLN A 2 0.25 5.78 0.37
CA GLN A 2 1.55 6.25 0.90
C GLN A 2 2.79 5.77 0.12
N SER A 3 2.66 4.89 -0.89
CA SER A 3 3.85 4.39 -1.63
C SER A 3 4.29 5.25 -2.82
N TYR A 4 3.42 6.13 -3.35
CA TYR A 4 3.72 6.87 -4.58
C TYR A 4 4.13 8.34 -4.38
N THR A 5 4.23 8.80 -3.13
CA THR A 5 4.55 10.20 -2.80
C THR A 5 5.91 10.35 -2.14
N VAL A 6 6.90 9.56 -2.57
CA VAL A 6 8.30 9.81 -2.23
C VAL A 6 8.98 10.21 -3.53
N ASN A 7 9.49 11.45 -3.59
CA ASN A 7 10.27 12.07 -4.70
C ASN A 7 9.63 13.30 -5.38
N ARG A 8 8.87 14.12 -4.66
CA ARG A 8 8.80 15.56 -4.98
C ARG A 8 9.80 16.30 -4.11
N ALA A 9 11.07 16.32 -4.53
CA ALA A 9 12.04 17.28 -4.03
C ALA A 9 11.92 18.56 -4.87
N ALA A 10 10.78 19.25 -4.76
CA ALA A 10 10.73 20.67 -5.10
C ALA A 10 11.31 21.40 -3.88
N VAL A 11 12.13 22.42 -4.11
CA VAL A 11 12.56 23.36 -3.07
C VAL A 11 11.34 24.21 -2.71
N GLU A 12 10.39 23.62 -1.99
CA GLU A 12 9.28 24.34 -1.36
C GLU A 12 9.87 25.12 -0.18
N ASN A 13 9.43 26.37 0.00
CA ASN A 13 9.86 27.19 1.11
C ASN A 13 9.44 26.50 2.44
N HIS A 14 10.28 26.51 3.48
CA HIS A 14 10.00 25.78 4.73
C HIS A 14 8.62 26.11 5.34
N ILE A 15 8.15 27.36 5.16
CA ILE A 15 6.83 27.82 5.61
C ILE A 15 5.70 27.13 4.83
N GLU A 16 5.84 26.99 3.52
CA GLU A 16 4.85 26.35 2.65
C GLU A 16 4.75 24.85 2.94
N MET A 17 5.90 24.19 3.18
CA MET A 17 5.94 22.80 3.62
C MET A 17 5.21 22.60 4.95
N ASP A 18 5.37 23.51 5.91
CA ASP A 18 4.73 23.42 7.22
C ASP A 18 3.21 23.67 7.15
N MET A 19 2.77 24.61 6.31
CA MET A 19 1.35 24.82 6.03
C MET A 19 0.72 23.60 5.36
N ARG A 20 1.42 23.02 4.38
CA ARG A 20 0.99 21.80 3.71
C ARG A 20 0.94 20.61 4.67
N LEU A 21 1.94 20.47 5.54
CA LEU A 21 1.97 19.42 6.56
C LEU A 21 0.82 19.59 7.57
N GLU A 22 0.53 20.83 7.99
CA GLU A 22 -0.62 21.15 8.84
C GLU A 22 -1.93 20.74 8.17
N GLN A 23 -2.10 21.08 6.89
CA GLN A 23 -3.29 20.71 6.13
C GLN A 23 -3.41 19.19 6.01
N LEU A 24 -2.34 18.49 5.66
CA LEU A 24 -2.33 17.03 5.56
C LEU A 24 -2.69 16.35 6.90
N VAL A 25 -2.23 16.89 8.02
CA VAL A 25 -2.54 16.34 9.35
C VAL A 25 -4.01 16.62 9.71
N LYS A 26 -4.49 17.84 9.48
CA LYS A 26 -5.91 18.18 9.67
C LYS A 26 -6.80 17.33 8.79
N ASP A 27 -6.45 17.15 7.53
CA ASP A 27 -7.16 16.28 6.59
C ASP A 27 -7.12 14.84 7.07
N SER A 28 -5.97 14.33 7.54
CA SER A 28 -5.89 12.96 8.07
C SER A 28 -6.77 12.72 9.30
N ILE A 29 -7.00 13.76 10.12
CA ILE A 29 -7.86 13.72 11.31
C ILE A 29 -9.34 13.90 10.93
N ASN A 30 -9.62 14.81 9.99
CA ASN A 30 -10.98 15.22 9.64
C ASN A 30 -11.58 14.45 8.46
N LEU A 31 -10.79 13.74 7.64
CA LEU A 31 -11.31 12.98 6.51
C LEU A 31 -12.19 11.83 7.02
N GLU A 32 -13.47 11.92 6.65
CA GLU A 32 -14.35 10.78 6.60
C GLU A 32 -13.93 9.90 5.41
N PHE A 33 -13.29 8.75 5.70
CA PHE A 33 -13.04 7.61 4.80
C PHE A 33 -12.34 7.89 3.45
N PRO A 34 -11.00 7.73 3.33
CA PRO A 34 -10.33 7.53 2.03
C PRO A 34 -10.55 6.12 1.46
N GLU A 35 -11.12 5.18 2.22
CA GLU A 35 -11.58 3.87 1.75
C GLU A 35 -12.87 4.10 0.99
N ARG A 36 -12.70 4.40 -0.29
CA ARG A 36 -13.79 4.57 -1.24
C ARG A 36 -14.61 3.28 -1.24
N ALA A 37 -15.94 3.43 -1.21
CA ALA A 37 -16.83 2.32 -1.46
C ALA A 37 -16.44 1.68 -2.81
N SER A 38 -16.65 0.38 -2.99
CA SER A 38 -16.43 -0.24 -4.30
C SER A 38 -17.34 0.32 -5.40
N ASP A 39 -18.26 1.25 -5.07
CA ASP A 39 -19.09 1.98 -6.03
C ASP A 39 -18.44 3.27 -6.56
N ASP A 40 -17.44 3.84 -5.85
CA ASP A 40 -16.69 5.03 -6.31
C ASP A 40 -15.33 4.60 -6.89
N VAL A 41 -15.40 3.63 -7.83
CA VAL A 41 -14.26 3.25 -8.66
C VAL A 41 -13.86 4.49 -9.45
N ARG A 42 -12.65 4.98 -9.18
CA ARG A 42 -12.11 6.14 -9.89
C ARG A 42 -12.14 5.84 -11.38
N GLN A 43 -13.09 6.46 -12.08
CA GLN A 43 -13.17 6.33 -13.52
C GLN A 43 -11.97 7.01 -14.17
N ASN A 44 -11.59 6.50 -15.33
CA ASN A 44 -10.52 7.08 -16.13
C ASN A 44 -10.87 8.53 -16.46
N SER A 45 -9.93 9.43 -16.19
CA SER A 45 -10.00 10.80 -16.68
C SER A 45 -9.82 10.86 -18.20
N VAL A 46 -10.02 12.04 -18.79
CA VAL A 46 -9.74 12.26 -20.22
C VAL A 46 -8.27 11.95 -20.53
N GLU A 47 -7.32 12.39 -19.69
CA GLU A 47 -5.89 12.06 -19.87
C GLU A 47 -5.63 10.55 -19.73
N ASP A 48 -6.32 9.85 -18.83
CA ASP A 48 -6.17 8.39 -18.69
C ASP A 48 -6.65 7.65 -19.94
N ASN A 49 -7.79 8.05 -20.52
CA ASN A 49 -8.29 7.47 -21.76
C ASN A 49 -7.40 7.81 -22.96
N MET A 50 -6.84 9.03 -23.01
CA MET A 50 -5.84 9.40 -24.03
C MET A 50 -4.57 8.54 -23.90
N PHE A 51 -4.09 8.33 -22.68
CA PHE A 51 -2.95 7.46 -22.41
C PHE A 51 -3.21 6.03 -22.88
N LEU A 52 -4.35 5.44 -22.47
CA LEU A 52 -4.68 4.06 -22.81
C LEU A 52 -4.74 3.87 -24.32
N LYS A 53 -5.37 4.80 -25.03
CA LYS A 53 -5.40 4.78 -26.51
C LYS A 53 -4.01 4.82 -27.11
N GLN A 54 -3.14 5.74 -26.66
CA GLN A 54 -1.78 5.86 -27.20
C GLN A 54 -0.94 4.61 -26.94
N VAL A 55 -1.06 4.02 -25.74
CA VAL A 55 -0.33 2.81 -25.39
C VAL A 55 -0.84 1.60 -26.16
N GLU A 56 -2.16 1.43 -26.28
CA GLU A 56 -2.77 0.34 -27.06
C GLU A 56 -2.43 0.43 -28.55
N GLU A 57 -2.37 1.63 -29.13
CA GLU A 57 -1.98 1.83 -30.53
C GLU A 57 -0.47 1.68 -30.78
N SER A 58 0.37 1.81 -29.74
CA SER A 58 1.83 1.82 -29.89
C SER A 58 2.54 0.58 -29.36
N ILE A 59 1.86 -0.23 -28.54
CA ILE A 59 2.43 -1.45 -27.97
C ILE A 59 2.76 -2.44 -29.08
N CYS A 60 3.99 -2.93 -29.08
CA CYS A 60 4.47 -3.92 -30.02
C CYS A 60 5.27 -4.99 -29.26
N HIS A 61 5.11 -6.23 -29.68
CA HIS A 61 5.83 -7.36 -29.11
C HIS A 61 6.55 -8.09 -30.24
N GLN A 62 7.88 -8.05 -30.25
CA GLN A 62 8.68 -8.73 -31.27
C GLN A 62 9.10 -10.10 -30.73
N ASP A 63 8.64 -11.18 -31.35
CA ASP A 63 9.16 -12.55 -31.18
C ASP A 63 9.40 -13.05 -29.74
N ASN A 64 8.46 -12.83 -28.80
CA ASN A 64 8.60 -13.20 -27.37
C ASN A 64 9.80 -12.53 -26.66
N SER A 65 10.18 -11.32 -27.11
CA SER A 65 11.14 -10.45 -26.43
C SER A 65 10.42 -9.46 -25.49
N HIS A 66 10.98 -8.28 -25.25
CA HIS A 66 10.33 -7.26 -24.45
C HIS A 66 9.22 -6.56 -25.24
N TYR A 67 8.13 -6.19 -24.57
CA TYR A 67 7.19 -5.23 -25.15
C TYR A 67 7.87 -3.87 -25.37
N SER A 68 7.53 -3.21 -26.47
CA SER A 68 7.97 -1.86 -26.80
C SER A 68 6.77 -0.92 -26.81
N ILE A 69 6.83 0.18 -26.04
CA ILE A 69 5.74 1.15 -25.90
C ILE A 69 6.32 2.56 -26.09
N LYS A 70 5.68 3.38 -26.94
CA LYS A 70 6.07 4.77 -27.17
C LYS A 70 5.94 5.61 -25.90
N LEU A 71 6.66 6.73 -25.85
CA LEU A 71 6.46 7.70 -24.78
C LEU A 71 5.10 8.39 -24.99
N PRO A 72 4.18 8.35 -24.00
CA PRO A 72 2.81 8.82 -24.19
C PRO A 72 2.74 10.34 -24.03
N PHE A 73 3.15 11.07 -25.07
CA PHE A 73 3.15 12.52 -25.05
C PHE A 73 1.72 13.08 -25.02
N ARG A 74 1.50 14.09 -24.15
CA ARG A 74 0.24 14.86 -24.09
C ARG A 74 -0.09 15.47 -25.45
N ASP A 75 0.93 16.04 -26.09
CA ASP A 75 0.84 16.64 -27.42
C ASP A 75 1.77 15.88 -28.39
N PRO A 76 1.23 15.17 -29.40
CA PRO A 76 2.02 14.51 -30.44
C PRO A 76 2.89 15.46 -31.27
N SER A 77 2.64 16.77 -31.23
CA SER A 77 3.41 17.80 -31.93
C SER A 77 4.45 18.51 -31.05
N VAL A 78 4.60 18.09 -29.78
CA VAL A 78 5.51 18.73 -28.82
C VAL A 78 6.94 18.81 -29.37
N ARG A 79 7.54 19.99 -29.20
CA ARG A 79 8.96 20.25 -29.47
C ARG A 79 9.66 20.61 -28.18
N LEU A 80 10.65 19.82 -27.81
CA LEU A 80 11.46 20.00 -26.63
C LEU A 80 12.62 20.96 -26.94
N PRO A 81 12.88 21.97 -26.08
CA PRO A 81 14.03 22.85 -26.25
C PRO A 81 15.34 22.09 -26.03
N ASN A 82 16.42 22.56 -26.63
CA ASN A 82 17.73 21.93 -26.50
C ASN A 82 18.34 22.20 -25.12
N ASN A 83 18.17 21.26 -24.20
CA ASN A 83 18.63 21.38 -22.82
C ASN A 83 20.03 20.79 -22.57
N VAL A 84 20.84 20.53 -23.61
CA VAL A 84 22.16 19.87 -23.45
C VAL A 84 23.08 20.61 -22.48
N GLN A 85 23.04 21.95 -22.47
CA GLN A 85 23.84 22.77 -21.56
C GLN A 85 23.49 22.53 -20.09
N GLN A 86 22.20 22.32 -19.79
CA GLN A 86 21.76 21.93 -18.44
C GLN A 86 22.32 20.56 -18.07
N GLY A 87 22.27 19.60 -19.00
CA GLY A 87 22.89 18.28 -18.83
C GLY A 87 24.37 18.38 -18.47
N VAL A 88 25.16 19.16 -19.22
CA VAL A 88 26.59 19.40 -18.97
C VAL A 88 26.81 20.03 -17.60
N GLN A 89 26.02 21.05 -17.23
CA GLN A 89 26.15 21.72 -15.93
C GLN A 89 25.88 20.76 -14.75
N ARG A 90 24.84 19.93 -14.87
CA ARG A 90 24.48 18.94 -13.84
C ARG A 90 25.52 17.84 -13.75
N LEU A 91 26.04 17.38 -14.89
CA LEU A 91 27.11 16.40 -14.95
C LEU A 91 28.42 16.95 -14.34
N GLY A 92 28.78 18.22 -14.59
CA GLY A 92 29.92 18.87 -13.94
C GLY A 92 29.78 18.94 -12.41
N SER A 93 28.54 19.06 -11.91
CA SER A 93 28.25 18.98 -10.48
C SER A 93 28.45 17.57 -9.92
N LEU A 94 28.14 16.55 -10.71
CA LEU A 94 28.42 15.14 -10.38
C LEU A 94 29.94 14.87 -10.37
N LYS A 95 30.71 15.40 -11.32
CA LYS A 95 32.19 15.31 -11.33
C LYS A 95 32.81 15.79 -10.02
N ARG A 96 32.35 16.93 -9.52
CA ARG A 96 32.80 17.47 -8.22
C ARG A 96 32.45 16.55 -7.05
N LYS A 97 31.37 15.76 -7.12
CA LYS A 97 31.04 14.76 -6.10
C LYS A 97 31.95 13.54 -6.20
N PHE A 98 32.22 13.05 -7.41
CA PHE A 98 33.15 11.95 -7.64
C PHE A 98 34.56 12.27 -7.12
N GLN A 99 35.05 13.48 -7.36
CA GLN A 99 36.35 13.94 -6.84
C GLN A 99 36.41 14.02 -5.30
N LYS A 100 35.25 14.10 -4.63
CA LYS A 100 35.16 14.15 -3.15
C LYS A 100 34.96 12.78 -2.52
N SER A 101 34.52 11.77 -3.27
CA SER A 101 34.21 10.44 -2.74
C SER A 101 34.43 9.37 -3.80
N GLU A 102 35.52 8.61 -3.64
CA GLU A 102 35.85 7.51 -4.54
C GLU A 102 34.85 6.34 -4.43
N GLN A 103 34.32 6.09 -3.23
CA GLN A 103 33.26 5.09 -3.03
C GLN A 103 32.00 5.46 -3.83
N PHE A 104 31.54 6.70 -3.72
CA PHE A 104 30.37 7.16 -4.45
C PHE A 104 30.58 7.03 -5.96
N LYS A 105 31.77 7.39 -6.46
CA LYS A 105 32.14 7.23 -7.87
C LYS A 105 32.11 5.75 -8.29
N THR A 106 32.73 4.86 -7.51
CA THR A 106 32.79 3.41 -7.78
C THR A 106 31.39 2.81 -7.86
N ASP A 107 30.54 3.09 -6.88
CA ASP A 107 29.15 2.60 -6.86
C ASP A 107 28.36 3.11 -8.07
N TYR A 108 28.57 4.38 -8.45
CA TYR A 108 27.93 4.99 -9.60
C TYR A 108 28.34 4.35 -10.91
N VAL A 109 29.65 4.15 -11.11
CA VAL A 109 30.20 3.51 -12.32
C VAL A 109 29.70 2.07 -12.43
N ASN A 110 29.71 1.32 -11.33
CA ASN A 110 29.17 -0.03 -11.29
C ASN A 110 27.68 -0.08 -11.65
N PHE A 111 26.88 0.88 -11.21
CA PHE A 111 25.47 0.96 -11.61
C PHE A 111 25.34 1.28 -13.09
N MET A 112 26.04 2.29 -13.59
CA MET A 112 25.93 2.71 -14.99
C MET A 112 26.40 1.61 -15.93
N ASN A 113 27.51 0.93 -15.62
CA ASN A 113 28.02 -0.18 -16.42
C ASN A 113 26.98 -1.32 -16.52
N LYS A 114 26.29 -1.66 -15.42
CA LYS A 114 25.19 -2.64 -15.45
C LYS A 114 24.05 -2.25 -16.39
N LEU A 115 23.74 -0.96 -16.57
CA LEU A 115 22.73 -0.53 -17.54
C LEU A 115 23.17 -0.83 -18.99
N PHE A 116 24.44 -0.59 -19.30
CA PHE A 116 24.99 -0.88 -20.63
C PHE A 116 25.15 -2.39 -20.86
N ASP A 117 25.66 -3.12 -19.86
CA ASP A 117 25.89 -4.57 -19.96
C ASP A 117 24.59 -5.35 -20.16
N LYS A 118 23.49 -4.88 -19.55
CA LYS A 118 22.14 -5.43 -19.76
C LYS A 118 21.43 -4.91 -21.01
N GLY A 119 22.05 -4.00 -21.76
CA GLY A 119 21.46 -3.41 -22.97
C GLY A 119 20.28 -2.46 -22.71
N TYR A 120 20.13 -1.95 -21.49
CA TYR A 120 19.11 -0.94 -21.13
C TYR A 120 19.50 0.47 -21.58
N ALA A 121 20.79 0.72 -21.78
CA ALA A 121 21.32 1.98 -22.30
C ALA A 121 22.31 1.71 -23.43
N GLU A 122 22.45 2.68 -24.34
CA GLU A 122 23.41 2.63 -25.44
C GLU A 122 24.09 3.98 -25.66
N ILE A 123 25.26 3.93 -26.28
CA ILE A 123 25.97 5.11 -26.78
C ILE A 123 25.33 5.51 -28.10
N ILE A 124 25.09 6.80 -28.27
CA ILE A 124 24.51 7.34 -29.50
C ILE A 124 25.61 7.38 -30.57
N PRO A 125 25.39 6.79 -31.76
CA PRO A 125 26.32 6.93 -32.88
C PRO A 125 26.60 8.41 -33.18
N LYS A 126 27.85 8.76 -33.50
CA LYS A 126 28.25 10.17 -33.70
C LYS A 126 27.37 10.90 -34.72
N ASP A 127 26.98 10.19 -35.77
CA ASP A 127 26.15 10.72 -36.86
C ASP A 127 24.70 11.00 -36.42
N HIS A 128 24.25 10.40 -35.31
CA HIS A 128 22.89 10.54 -34.77
C HIS A 128 22.82 11.53 -33.59
N ILE A 129 23.95 12.10 -33.18
CA ILE A 129 23.99 13.10 -32.09
C ILE A 129 23.21 14.35 -32.51
N HIS A 130 23.35 14.77 -33.77
CA HIS A 130 22.73 15.97 -34.31
C HIS A 130 21.34 15.65 -34.91
N ARG A 131 20.34 15.57 -34.03
CA ARG A 131 18.91 15.50 -34.39
C ARG A 131 18.22 16.81 -34.00
N ASN A 132 17.45 17.40 -34.90
CA ASN A 132 16.90 18.76 -34.78
C ASN A 132 15.37 18.86 -34.98
N ASP A 133 14.66 17.74 -34.89
CA ASP A 133 13.20 17.67 -35.03
C ASP A 133 12.44 18.13 -33.77
N GLY A 134 13.15 18.45 -32.69
CA GLY A 134 12.56 18.82 -31.39
C GLY A 134 12.19 17.62 -30.52
N ARG A 135 12.63 16.40 -30.86
CA ARG A 135 12.43 15.17 -30.07
C ARG A 135 13.71 14.71 -29.36
N VAL A 136 14.45 15.67 -28.82
CA VAL A 136 15.73 15.42 -28.14
C VAL A 136 15.71 16.05 -26.75
N TRP A 137 16.04 15.26 -25.72
CA TRP A 137 16.09 15.74 -24.35
C TRP A 137 17.16 15.01 -23.54
N TYR A 138 17.98 15.78 -22.82
CA TYR A 138 19.02 15.27 -21.92
C TYR A 138 18.52 15.26 -20.48
N LEU A 139 18.42 14.08 -19.90
CA LEU A 139 18.04 13.84 -18.53
C LEU A 139 19.26 14.02 -17.61
N PRO A 140 19.23 14.98 -16.66
CA PRO A 140 20.16 14.96 -15.54
C PRO A 140 19.96 13.68 -14.74
N HIS A 141 21.03 13.14 -14.17
CA HIS A 141 20.93 11.98 -13.29
C HIS A 141 21.70 12.21 -11.99
N HIS A 142 21.25 11.58 -10.92
CA HIS A 142 21.87 11.69 -9.60
C HIS A 142 21.72 10.39 -8.80
N GLY A 143 22.68 10.16 -7.91
CA GLY A 143 22.73 8.97 -7.07
C GLY A 143 22.16 9.25 -5.69
N VAL A 144 21.35 8.32 -5.19
CA VAL A 144 20.75 8.36 -3.84
C VAL A 144 21.02 7.02 -3.16
N TYR A 145 21.44 7.07 -1.89
CA TYR A 145 21.48 5.89 -1.04
C TYR A 145 20.17 5.78 -0.27
N PRO A 146 19.36 4.74 -0.51
CA PRO A 146 18.15 4.51 0.26
C PRO A 146 18.48 4.35 1.74
N VAL A 147 17.73 5.03 2.62
CA VAL A 147 17.92 4.97 4.09
C VAL A 147 17.91 3.53 4.62
N LYS A 148 17.12 2.65 3.99
CA LYS A 148 16.95 1.24 4.36
C LYS A 148 18.02 0.30 3.77
N LYS A 149 18.74 0.73 2.73
CA LYS A 149 19.81 -0.03 2.06
C LYS A 149 20.95 0.95 1.73
N PRO A 150 21.63 1.50 2.76
CA PRO A 150 22.58 2.61 2.60
C PRO A 150 23.84 2.22 1.82
N ASP A 151 24.06 0.93 1.63
CA ASP A 151 25.11 0.28 0.85
C ASP A 151 24.79 0.20 -0.65
N LYS A 152 23.53 0.34 -1.06
CA LYS A 152 23.10 0.17 -2.44
C LYS A 152 22.69 1.50 -3.06
N ILE A 153 23.55 2.07 -3.91
CA ILE A 153 23.20 3.26 -4.69
C ILE A 153 22.03 2.98 -5.65
N ARG A 154 21.13 3.96 -5.80
CA ARG A 154 20.15 4.02 -6.89
C ARG A 154 20.42 5.29 -7.70
N ILE A 155 20.50 5.15 -9.02
CA ILE A 155 20.58 6.29 -9.93
C ILE A 155 19.18 6.64 -10.40
N VAL A 156 18.82 7.91 -10.24
CA VAL A 156 17.54 8.46 -10.67
C VAL A 156 17.80 9.40 -11.83
N PHE A 157 17.12 9.16 -12.95
CA PHE A 157 17.06 10.09 -14.08
C PHE A 157 15.95 11.10 -13.82
N ASP A 158 16.30 12.37 -13.79
CA ASP A 158 15.41 13.45 -13.36
C ASP A 158 14.56 13.95 -14.53
N CYS A 159 13.46 13.26 -14.80
CA CYS A 159 12.47 13.67 -15.81
C CYS A 159 11.63 14.88 -15.39
N SER A 160 11.76 15.33 -14.13
CA SER A 160 11.09 16.52 -13.61
C SER A 160 11.95 17.78 -13.73
N ALA A 161 13.24 17.64 -14.07
CA ALA A 161 14.13 18.76 -14.31
C ALA A 161 13.54 19.69 -15.38
N THR A 162 13.38 20.97 -15.03
CA THR A 162 12.81 21.98 -15.91
C THR A 162 13.91 22.74 -16.65
N TYR A 163 13.72 22.97 -17.94
CA TYR A 163 14.52 23.88 -18.76
C TYR A 163 13.56 24.71 -19.62
N GLU A 164 13.71 26.04 -19.59
CA GLU A 164 12.80 26.98 -20.27
C GLU A 164 11.30 26.73 -19.96
N GLY A 165 10.99 26.41 -18.70
CA GLY A 165 9.62 26.13 -18.24
C GLY A 165 9.08 24.74 -18.60
N ILE A 166 9.84 23.92 -19.33
CA ILE A 166 9.44 22.58 -19.78
C ILE A 166 10.22 21.51 -19.01
N SER A 167 9.54 20.44 -18.60
CA SER A 167 10.17 19.19 -18.16
C SER A 167 9.56 18.03 -18.94
N LEU A 168 10.28 16.91 -19.05
CA LEU A 168 9.76 15.73 -19.75
C LEU A 168 8.48 15.21 -19.10
N ASN A 169 8.41 15.15 -17.77
CA ASN A 169 7.21 14.71 -17.04
C ASN A 169 5.99 15.61 -17.31
N ASN A 170 6.18 16.92 -17.50
CA ASN A 170 5.09 17.82 -17.88
C ASN A 170 4.58 17.57 -19.31
N GLN A 171 5.33 16.87 -20.15
CA GLN A 171 4.92 16.53 -21.51
C GLN A 171 4.37 15.10 -21.65
N LEU A 172 4.53 14.25 -20.63
CA LEU A 172 4.07 12.85 -20.64
C LEU A 172 2.77 12.66 -19.85
N LEU A 173 1.80 11.96 -20.46
CA LEU A 173 0.62 11.47 -19.77
C LEU A 173 1.04 10.44 -18.71
N GLN A 174 0.58 10.60 -17.47
CA GLN A 174 0.90 9.66 -16.39
C GLN A 174 0.25 8.30 -16.62
N GLY A 175 -0.97 8.29 -17.17
CA GLY A 175 -1.82 7.10 -17.26
C GLY A 175 -2.50 6.74 -15.94
N PRO A 176 -3.50 5.83 -16.02
CA PRO A 176 -4.28 5.40 -14.87
C PRO A 176 -3.43 4.57 -13.89
N ASP A 177 -3.87 4.52 -12.62
CA ASP A 177 -3.28 3.59 -11.64
C ASP A 177 -3.77 2.17 -11.94
N LEU A 178 -2.92 1.41 -12.64
CA LEU A 178 -3.14 0.00 -12.97
C LEU A 178 -2.57 -0.96 -11.91
N THR A 179 -2.10 -0.43 -10.78
CA THR A 179 -1.53 -1.25 -9.71
C THR A 179 -2.64 -1.95 -8.93
N ASN A 180 -2.42 -3.21 -8.56
CA ASN A 180 -3.31 -3.87 -7.62
C ASN A 180 -3.35 -3.16 -6.25
N SER A 181 -4.46 -3.35 -5.53
CA SER A 181 -4.56 -2.90 -4.15
C SER A 181 -3.50 -3.59 -3.29
N LEU A 182 -2.61 -2.81 -2.66
CA LEU A 182 -1.63 -3.32 -1.69
C LEU A 182 -2.30 -4.15 -0.59
N LEU A 183 -3.44 -3.65 -0.08
CA LEU A 183 -4.22 -4.36 0.92
C LEU A 183 -4.72 -5.69 0.35
N GLY A 184 -5.23 -5.69 -0.87
CA GLY A 184 -5.74 -6.90 -1.52
C GLY A 184 -4.68 -7.98 -1.69
N VAL A 185 -3.50 -7.59 -2.16
CA VAL A 185 -2.36 -8.51 -2.31
C VAL A 185 -1.95 -9.08 -0.96
N LEU A 186 -1.86 -8.26 0.09
CA LEU A 186 -1.56 -8.73 1.45
C LEU A 186 -2.65 -9.66 2.02
N LEU A 187 -3.93 -9.40 1.76
CA LEU A 187 -5.02 -10.28 2.20
C LEU A 187 -4.96 -11.64 1.51
N ARG A 188 -4.74 -11.67 0.19
CA ARG A 188 -4.59 -12.91 -0.59
C ARG A 188 -3.33 -13.68 -0.21
N PHE A 189 -2.23 -12.97 0.06
CA PHE A 189 -1.00 -13.57 0.57
C PHE A 189 -1.19 -14.29 1.91
N ARG A 190 -2.29 -14.05 2.63
CA ARG A 190 -2.61 -14.69 3.91
C ARG A 190 -3.60 -15.85 3.79
N GLN A 191 -4.11 -16.17 2.61
CA GLN A 191 -5.20 -17.14 2.48
C GLN A 191 -4.76 -18.59 2.69
N GLU A 192 -3.70 -19.01 2.01
CA GLU A 192 -3.31 -20.42 1.96
C GLU A 192 -1.97 -20.69 2.64
N ARG A 193 -1.66 -21.96 2.85
CA ARG A 193 -0.57 -22.42 3.72
C ARG A 193 0.82 -22.20 3.14
N ILE A 194 0.97 -22.35 1.83
CA ILE A 194 2.26 -22.21 1.15
C ILE A 194 2.33 -20.82 0.55
N ALA A 195 3.15 -19.96 1.14
CA ALA A 195 3.37 -18.61 0.66
C ALA A 195 4.52 -18.57 -0.33
N ILE A 196 4.37 -17.74 -1.35
CA ILE A 196 5.39 -17.49 -2.38
C ILE A 196 5.53 -15.98 -2.52
N GLN A 197 6.75 -15.50 -2.44
CA GLN A 197 7.12 -14.13 -2.78
C GLN A 197 8.14 -14.17 -3.92
N GLY A 198 8.01 -13.26 -4.88
CA GLY A 198 8.98 -13.05 -5.96
C GLY A 198 9.02 -11.57 -6.39
N ASP A 199 9.92 -11.24 -7.30
CA ASP A 199 10.18 -9.88 -7.77
C ASP A 199 10.41 -9.89 -9.30
N ILE A 200 9.81 -8.95 -10.03
CA ILE A 200 10.20 -8.73 -11.43
C ILE A 200 11.52 -7.98 -11.46
N GLU A 201 12.53 -8.60 -12.07
CA GLU A 201 13.84 -8.01 -12.25
C GLU A 201 13.72 -6.65 -12.95
N ALA A 202 14.08 -5.57 -12.26
CA ALA A 202 14.14 -4.23 -12.86
C ALA A 202 12.89 -3.88 -13.70
N MET A 203 11.69 -4.11 -13.17
CA MET A 203 10.40 -4.03 -13.88
C MET A 203 10.30 -2.97 -14.99
N PHE A 204 10.69 -1.72 -14.73
CA PHE A 204 10.58 -0.66 -15.75
C PHE A 204 11.47 -0.87 -16.96
N HIS A 205 12.66 -1.46 -16.74
CA HIS A 205 13.62 -1.75 -17.80
C HIS A 205 13.22 -2.97 -18.64
N GLN A 206 12.20 -3.73 -18.25
CA GLN A 206 11.67 -4.86 -19.02
C GLN A 206 10.74 -4.42 -20.16
N VAL A 207 10.47 -3.11 -20.29
CA VAL A 207 9.67 -2.54 -21.37
C VAL A 207 10.51 -1.55 -22.17
N GLU A 208 10.65 -1.81 -23.46
CA GLU A 208 11.43 -1.00 -24.37
C GLU A 208 10.70 0.29 -24.78
N VAL A 209 11.49 1.28 -25.17
CA VAL A 209 11.06 2.50 -25.84
C VAL A 209 11.49 2.41 -27.29
N PRO A 210 10.58 2.60 -28.27
CA PRO A 210 10.91 2.60 -29.70
C PRO A 210 11.97 3.64 -30.05
N GLU A 211 12.78 3.36 -31.07
CA GLU A 211 13.89 4.24 -31.51
C GLU A 211 13.46 5.68 -31.81
N SER A 212 12.23 5.88 -32.28
CA SER A 212 11.67 7.21 -32.56
C SER A 212 11.71 8.14 -31.35
N ASP A 213 11.59 7.56 -30.14
CA ASP A 213 11.36 8.27 -28.88
C ASP A 213 12.56 8.21 -27.92
N ARG A 214 13.51 7.26 -28.12
CA ARG A 214 14.69 7.08 -27.25
C ARG A 214 15.53 8.35 -27.07
N ASP A 215 15.54 9.24 -28.07
CA ASP A 215 16.26 10.51 -27.98
C ASP A 215 15.63 11.54 -27.02
N CYS A 216 14.41 11.29 -26.53
CA CYS A 216 13.84 12.04 -25.41
C CYS A 216 14.40 11.56 -24.05
N LEU A 217 15.20 10.50 -24.03
CA LEU A 217 15.80 9.88 -22.84
C LEU A 217 17.34 9.88 -22.93
N ARG A 218 17.93 10.90 -23.56
CA ARG A 218 19.38 11.04 -23.62
C ARG A 218 19.95 11.39 -22.25
N PHE A 219 21.22 11.10 -22.04
CA PHE A 219 21.99 11.57 -20.90
C PHE A 219 23.47 11.65 -21.28
N LEU A 220 24.27 12.35 -20.48
CA LEU A 220 25.71 12.48 -20.70
C LEU A 220 26.45 11.65 -19.66
N TRP A 221 27.45 10.87 -20.08
CA TRP A 221 28.16 9.99 -19.14
C TRP A 221 29.64 9.80 -19.49
N TRP A 222 30.48 9.69 -18.46
CA TRP A 222 31.88 9.27 -18.61
C TRP A 222 31.98 7.75 -18.53
N ARG A 223 32.15 7.06 -19.67
CA ARG A 223 32.31 5.59 -19.68
C ARG A 223 33.44 5.16 -18.75
N ASP A 224 33.17 4.12 -17.98
CA ASP A 224 34.05 3.54 -16.96
C ASP A 224 34.56 4.55 -15.92
N GLY A 225 33.85 5.68 -15.76
CA GLY A 225 34.21 6.74 -14.81
C GLY A 225 35.47 7.52 -15.18
N ASN A 226 35.90 7.50 -16.45
CA ASN A 226 37.08 8.24 -16.89
C ASN A 226 36.75 9.74 -17.07
N LEU A 227 37.11 10.53 -16.06
CA LEU A 227 36.80 11.96 -15.97
C LEU A 227 37.70 12.85 -16.84
N ASP A 228 38.75 12.30 -17.44
CA ASP A 228 39.71 13.01 -18.30
C ASP A 228 39.25 13.03 -19.77
N LYS A 229 38.28 12.20 -20.12
CA LYS A 229 37.62 12.20 -21.43
C LYS A 229 36.41 13.12 -21.45
N GLU A 230 36.03 13.55 -22.65
CA GLU A 230 34.74 14.20 -22.87
C GLU A 230 33.59 13.23 -22.56
N PRO A 231 32.50 13.69 -21.93
CA PRO A 231 31.30 12.87 -21.74
C PRO A 231 30.73 12.39 -23.06
N GLU A 232 30.29 11.13 -23.10
CA GLU A 232 29.62 10.56 -24.25
C GLU A 232 28.11 10.83 -24.19
N HIS A 233 27.51 11.00 -25.37
CA HIS A 233 26.07 11.10 -25.51
C HIS A 233 25.48 9.68 -25.50
N CYS A 234 24.69 9.40 -24.48
CA CYS A 234 24.05 8.11 -24.27
C CYS A 234 22.53 8.28 -24.31
N ARG A 235 21.79 7.19 -24.49
CA ARG A 235 20.33 7.18 -24.34
C ARG A 235 19.83 5.88 -23.73
N MET A 236 18.73 5.97 -22.98
CA MET A 236 18.02 4.78 -22.50
C MET A 236 17.24 4.16 -23.65
N LYS A 237 17.22 2.83 -23.70
CA LYS A 237 16.43 2.03 -24.65
C LYS A 237 15.08 1.57 -24.09
N VAL A 238 14.87 1.79 -22.79
CA VAL A 238 13.76 1.23 -22.00
C VAL A 238 13.07 2.32 -21.19
N HIS A 239 11.85 2.05 -20.73
CA HIS A 239 11.18 2.92 -19.76
C HIS A 239 12.03 2.95 -18.48
N LEU A 240 12.14 4.12 -17.85
CA LEU A 240 13.10 4.35 -16.78
C LEU A 240 12.45 4.83 -15.49
N PHE A 241 13.16 4.65 -14.39
CA PHE A 241 12.78 5.22 -13.10
C PHE A 241 12.95 6.75 -13.11
N GLY A 242 11.83 7.46 -12.95
CA GLY A 242 11.80 8.93 -12.90
C GLY A 242 10.76 9.56 -13.85
N ALA A 243 10.39 8.85 -14.92
CA ALA A 243 9.32 9.28 -15.81
C ALA A 243 7.94 8.94 -15.23
N THR A 244 7.01 9.90 -15.30
CA THR A 244 5.68 9.77 -14.71
C THR A 244 4.81 8.72 -15.39
N SER A 245 5.09 8.39 -16.65
CA SER A 245 4.36 7.41 -17.45
C SER A 245 4.85 5.97 -17.26
N SER A 246 6.12 5.78 -16.86
CA SER A 246 6.74 4.44 -16.80
C SER A 246 5.94 3.42 -16.00
N PRO A 247 5.41 3.73 -14.79
CA PRO A 247 4.65 2.75 -14.01
C PRO A 247 3.42 2.24 -14.77
N SER A 248 2.67 3.13 -15.41
CA SER A 248 1.46 2.78 -16.15
C SER A 248 1.80 2.01 -17.44
N CYS A 249 2.85 2.39 -18.16
CA CYS A 249 3.30 1.66 -19.35
C CYS A 249 3.72 0.23 -19.01
N CYS A 250 4.48 0.05 -17.93
CA CYS A 250 5.00 -1.27 -17.54
C CYS A 250 3.92 -2.18 -16.98
N ASN A 251 3.00 -1.64 -16.18
CA ASN A 251 1.82 -2.40 -15.75
C ASN A 251 0.92 -2.76 -16.94
N PHE A 252 0.74 -1.86 -17.91
CA PHE A 252 -0.02 -2.17 -19.11
C PHE A 252 0.61 -3.32 -19.90
N ALA A 253 1.93 -3.30 -20.12
CA ALA A 253 2.65 -4.38 -20.78
C ALA A 253 2.51 -5.72 -20.04
N LEU A 254 2.61 -5.71 -18.71
CA LEU A 254 2.42 -6.91 -17.88
C LEU A 254 0.99 -7.46 -18.01
N GLN A 255 -0.03 -6.60 -17.99
CA GLN A 255 -1.42 -7.01 -18.22
C GLN A 255 -1.65 -7.47 -19.67
N GLN A 256 -0.97 -6.87 -20.64
CA GLN A 256 -1.03 -7.29 -22.04
C GLN A 256 -0.42 -8.68 -22.21
N THR A 257 0.65 -9.01 -21.48
CA THR A 257 1.24 -10.36 -21.45
C THR A 257 0.18 -11.41 -21.09
N VAL A 258 -0.65 -11.12 -20.09
CA VAL A 258 -1.77 -12.00 -19.71
C VAL A 258 -2.77 -12.11 -20.86
N LYS A 259 -3.17 -10.98 -21.47
CA LYS A 259 -4.15 -11.00 -22.57
C LYS A 259 -3.67 -11.78 -23.80
N ASP A 260 -2.42 -11.63 -24.17
CA ASP A 260 -1.82 -12.24 -25.38
C ASP A 260 -1.59 -13.75 -25.21
N HIS A 261 -1.48 -14.22 -23.97
CA HIS A 261 -1.12 -15.61 -23.66
C HIS A 261 -2.13 -16.36 -22.78
N LYS A 262 -3.26 -15.75 -22.40
CA LYS A 262 -4.24 -16.34 -21.47
C LYS A 262 -4.70 -17.75 -21.86
N ASP A 263 -4.80 -18.03 -23.16
CA ASP A 263 -5.31 -19.32 -23.66
C ASP A 263 -4.28 -20.45 -23.51
N LEU A 264 -3.03 -20.13 -23.17
CA LEU A 264 -1.93 -21.09 -22.95
C LEU A 264 -1.76 -21.47 -21.47
N PHE A 265 -2.36 -20.73 -20.54
CA PHE A 265 -2.16 -20.90 -19.11
C PHE A 265 -3.48 -21.06 -18.37
N SER A 266 -3.43 -21.61 -17.17
CA SER A 266 -4.63 -21.73 -16.34
C SER A 266 -5.15 -20.36 -15.90
N GLN A 267 -6.45 -20.30 -15.57
CA GLN A 267 -7.05 -19.09 -15.02
C GLN A 267 -6.38 -18.67 -13.70
N GLU A 268 -5.83 -19.61 -12.95
CA GLU A 268 -5.13 -19.33 -11.69
C GLU A 268 -3.81 -18.58 -11.94
N VAL A 269 -3.01 -19.00 -12.91
CA VAL A 269 -1.73 -18.35 -13.26
C VAL A 269 -1.98 -16.94 -13.81
N THR A 270 -2.97 -16.80 -14.69
CA THR A 270 -3.34 -15.49 -15.25
C THR A 270 -3.90 -14.55 -14.17
N ASN A 271 -4.70 -15.08 -13.23
CA ASN A 271 -5.17 -14.33 -12.06
C ASN A 271 -4.03 -13.91 -11.13
N ALA A 272 -3.00 -14.74 -10.96
CA ALA A 272 -1.84 -14.39 -10.13
C ALA A 272 -1.14 -13.13 -10.67
N VAL A 273 -0.92 -13.02 -11.98
CA VAL A 273 -0.40 -11.76 -12.57
C VAL A 273 -1.38 -10.62 -12.39
N ALA A 274 -2.67 -10.87 -12.68
CA ALA A 274 -3.69 -9.83 -12.68
C ALA A 274 -3.97 -9.26 -11.28
N ARG A 275 -3.89 -10.07 -10.22
CA ARG A 275 -4.33 -9.72 -8.86
C ARG A 275 -3.22 -9.76 -7.81
N ASN A 276 -2.15 -10.54 -7.98
CA ASN A 276 -1.14 -10.76 -6.93
C ASN A 276 0.17 -9.99 -7.14
N MET A 277 0.28 -9.25 -8.25
CA MET A 277 1.39 -8.35 -8.53
C MET A 277 1.12 -6.96 -7.94
N TYR A 278 2.06 -6.42 -7.18
CA TYR A 278 2.06 -5.03 -6.75
C TYR A 278 3.32 -4.35 -7.30
N VAL A 279 3.17 -3.70 -8.47
CA VAL A 279 4.32 -3.20 -9.24
C VAL A 279 5.24 -4.38 -9.60
N ASP A 280 6.45 -4.43 -9.02
CA ASP A 280 7.46 -5.45 -9.22
C ASP A 280 7.30 -6.65 -8.28
N ASP A 281 6.71 -6.45 -7.10
CA ASP A 281 6.54 -7.50 -6.08
C ASP A 281 5.39 -8.46 -6.43
N CYS A 282 5.65 -9.77 -6.40
CA CYS A 282 4.67 -10.83 -6.54
C CYS A 282 4.44 -11.51 -5.18
N LEU A 283 3.20 -11.56 -4.68
CA LEU A 283 2.86 -12.27 -3.44
C LEU A 283 1.67 -13.20 -3.62
N LEU A 284 1.92 -14.51 -3.49
CA LEU A 284 0.95 -15.59 -3.70
C LEU A 284 0.80 -16.41 -2.42
N SER A 285 -0.33 -17.10 -2.29
CA SER A 285 -0.39 -18.28 -1.42
C SER A 285 -1.25 -19.37 -2.06
N VAL A 286 -0.81 -20.63 -1.91
CA VAL A 286 -1.51 -21.82 -2.42
C VAL A 286 -1.57 -22.92 -1.36
N ASN A 287 -2.45 -23.90 -1.57
CA ASN A 287 -2.82 -24.88 -0.55
C ASN A 287 -1.82 -26.04 -0.36
N SER A 288 -0.88 -26.24 -1.29
CA SER A 288 0.07 -27.35 -1.27
C SER A 288 1.37 -27.00 -1.99
N GLU A 289 2.44 -27.71 -1.64
CA GLU A 289 3.77 -27.58 -2.22
C GLU A 289 3.75 -27.89 -3.72
N HIS A 290 3.18 -29.01 -4.14
CA HIS A 290 3.05 -29.36 -5.56
C HIS A 290 2.36 -28.25 -6.38
N LYS A 291 1.31 -27.62 -5.81
CA LYS A 291 0.64 -26.50 -6.47
C LYS A 291 1.54 -25.26 -6.55
N ALA A 292 2.35 -25.03 -5.52
CA ALA A 292 3.31 -23.94 -5.49
C ALA A 292 4.39 -24.11 -6.56
N GLU A 293 4.90 -25.33 -6.75
CA GLU A 293 5.91 -25.62 -7.77
C GLU A 293 5.34 -25.36 -9.17
N SER A 294 4.17 -25.93 -9.47
CA SER A 294 3.49 -25.75 -10.75
C SER A 294 3.17 -24.28 -11.05
N ILE A 295 2.64 -23.52 -10.06
CA ILE A 295 2.29 -22.12 -10.30
C ILE A 295 3.55 -21.26 -10.49
N ILE A 296 4.67 -21.54 -9.82
CA ILE A 296 5.93 -20.81 -10.01
C ILE A 296 6.47 -21.03 -11.42
N GLU A 297 6.47 -22.27 -11.90
CA GLU A 297 6.93 -22.62 -13.25
C GLU A 297 6.09 -21.91 -14.33
N ASP A 298 4.77 -22.06 -14.25
CA ASP A 298 3.84 -21.48 -15.23
C ASP A 298 3.85 -19.95 -15.19
N LEU A 299 3.90 -19.35 -14.00
CA LEU A 299 3.98 -17.91 -13.83
C LEU A 299 5.28 -17.35 -14.40
N SER A 300 6.40 -18.02 -14.14
CA SER A 300 7.70 -17.64 -14.69
C SER A 300 7.71 -17.73 -16.21
N LEU A 301 7.09 -18.78 -16.78
CA LEU A 301 6.96 -18.94 -18.22
C LEU A 301 6.05 -17.89 -18.85
N LEU A 302 4.91 -17.57 -18.23
CA LEU A 302 4.00 -16.53 -18.68
C LEU A 302 4.70 -15.16 -18.67
N CYS A 303 5.35 -14.79 -17.57
CA CYS A 303 6.13 -13.56 -17.49
C CYS A 303 7.21 -13.51 -18.57
N LYS A 304 7.97 -14.61 -18.74
CA LYS A 304 9.02 -14.70 -19.75
C LYS A 304 8.51 -14.50 -21.17
N LYS A 305 7.31 -14.98 -21.49
CA LYS A 305 6.69 -14.76 -22.81
C LYS A 305 6.42 -13.29 -23.12
N GLY A 306 6.19 -12.45 -22.10
CA GLY A 306 6.09 -11.00 -22.25
C GLY A 306 7.41 -10.25 -22.03
N GLY A 307 8.54 -10.96 -21.96
CA GLY A 307 9.84 -10.37 -21.68
C GLY A 307 10.03 -9.93 -20.23
N PHE A 308 9.26 -10.45 -19.27
CA PHE A 308 9.46 -10.19 -17.85
C PHE A 308 10.19 -11.36 -17.18
N HIS A 309 11.21 -11.05 -16.39
CA HIS A 309 11.96 -12.04 -15.63
C HIS A 309 11.58 -11.98 -14.14
N LEU A 310 11.03 -13.08 -13.60
CA LEU A 310 10.76 -13.22 -12.17
C LEU A 310 11.96 -13.83 -11.46
N GLU A 311 12.39 -13.18 -10.40
CA GLU A 311 13.55 -13.55 -9.60
C GLU A 311 13.29 -13.33 -8.10
N LYS A 312 14.31 -13.57 -7.27
CA LYS A 312 14.31 -13.39 -5.81
C LYS A 312 13.17 -14.13 -5.10
N PHE A 313 12.89 -15.35 -5.51
CA PHE A 313 11.85 -16.15 -4.88
C PHE A 313 12.14 -16.47 -3.41
N VAL A 314 11.09 -16.44 -2.61
CA VAL A 314 11.05 -16.83 -1.19
C VAL A 314 9.77 -17.64 -0.94
N SER A 315 9.86 -18.70 -0.13
CA SER A 315 8.70 -19.46 0.34
C SER A 315 8.90 -19.91 1.79
N ASN A 316 7.81 -20.11 2.53
CA ASN A 316 7.83 -20.78 3.84
C ASN A 316 7.99 -22.30 3.74
N SER A 317 7.96 -22.89 2.54
CA SER A 317 8.24 -24.30 2.33
C SER A 317 9.66 -24.52 1.78
N LYS A 318 10.44 -25.35 2.48
CA LYS A 318 11.77 -25.77 2.01
C LYS A 318 11.70 -26.62 0.75
N GLU A 319 10.63 -27.40 0.59
CA GLU A 319 10.40 -28.23 -0.59
C GLU A 319 10.26 -27.34 -1.83
N VAL A 320 9.37 -26.34 -1.77
CA VAL A 320 9.18 -25.35 -2.84
C VAL A 320 10.46 -24.56 -3.11
N LEU A 321 11.20 -24.17 -2.07
CA LEU A 321 12.48 -23.50 -2.28
C LEU A 321 13.49 -24.39 -3.01
N ASN A 322 13.51 -25.70 -2.74
CA ASN A 322 14.44 -26.62 -3.35
C ASN A 322 14.14 -26.90 -4.83
N SER A 323 12.89 -26.80 -5.27
CA SER A 323 12.52 -26.92 -6.70
C SER A 323 12.84 -25.67 -7.52
N ILE A 324 12.97 -24.49 -6.90
CA ILE A 324 13.37 -23.26 -7.58
C ILE A 324 14.88 -23.26 -7.85
N PRO A 325 15.39 -22.89 -9.05
CA PRO A 325 16.82 -22.75 -9.31
C PRO A 325 17.52 -21.77 -8.36
N GLU A 326 18.73 -22.10 -7.90
CA GLU A 326 19.46 -21.24 -6.94
C GLU A 326 19.70 -19.82 -7.44
N ALA A 327 19.86 -19.61 -8.75
CA ALA A 327 20.01 -18.28 -9.34
C ALA A 327 18.80 -17.38 -9.02
N GLU A 328 17.59 -17.95 -9.08
CA GLU A 328 16.32 -17.24 -8.93
C GLU A 328 15.86 -17.07 -7.47
N ARG A 329 16.53 -17.70 -6.50
CA ARG A 329 16.23 -17.54 -5.08
C ARG A 329 16.73 -16.19 -4.55
N ALA A 330 16.04 -15.60 -3.59
CA ALA A 330 16.51 -14.38 -2.92
C ALA A 330 17.89 -14.60 -2.25
N GLY A 331 18.74 -13.57 -2.23
CA GLY A 331 20.10 -13.69 -1.68
C GLY A 331 20.14 -14.18 -0.23
N ASP A 332 19.22 -13.71 0.60
CA ASP A 332 19.13 -14.08 2.01
C ASP A 332 18.67 -15.54 2.20
N VAL A 333 17.86 -16.07 1.27
CA VAL A 333 17.48 -17.50 1.22
C VAL A 333 18.70 -18.37 0.94
N LYS A 334 19.61 -17.93 0.06
CA LYS A 334 20.85 -18.68 -0.24
C LYS A 334 21.72 -18.83 1.00
N GLN A 335 21.78 -17.79 1.85
CA GLN A 335 22.51 -17.81 3.12
C GLN A 335 21.79 -18.61 4.21
N TRP A 336 20.46 -18.57 4.24
CA TRP A 336 19.62 -19.31 5.18
C TRP A 336 19.82 -20.83 5.06
N ASN A 337 19.83 -21.37 3.82
CA ASN A 337 20.07 -22.79 3.57
C ASN A 337 21.45 -23.28 4.04
N LEU A 338 22.43 -22.39 4.14
CA LEU A 338 23.80 -22.74 4.55
C LEU A 338 24.01 -22.67 6.07
N ASN A 339 23.32 -21.77 6.78
CA ASN A 339 23.67 -21.40 8.15
C ASN A 339 22.59 -21.70 9.21
N GLY A 340 21.38 -22.14 8.82
CA GLY A 340 20.32 -22.49 9.78
C GLY A 340 19.80 -21.31 10.63
N GLY A 341 19.88 -20.09 10.12
CA GLY A 341 19.39 -18.87 10.79
C GLY A 341 17.87 -18.67 10.67
N THR A 342 17.36 -17.54 11.15
CA THR A 342 15.97 -17.11 10.93
C THR A 342 15.88 -16.26 9.67
N LEU A 343 15.03 -16.65 8.72
CA LEU A 343 14.73 -15.92 7.51
C LEU A 343 13.61 -14.91 7.78
N THR A 344 13.92 -13.62 7.60
CA THR A 344 12.93 -12.55 7.69
C THR A 344 12.92 -11.77 6.39
N GLU A 345 11.74 -11.66 5.78
CA GLU A 345 11.53 -10.88 4.57
C GLU A 345 10.56 -9.73 4.79
N ARG A 346 10.50 -8.84 3.80
CA ARG A 346 9.44 -7.84 3.72
C ARG A 346 8.47 -8.17 2.60
N ALA A 347 7.24 -8.50 2.96
CA ALA A 347 6.12 -8.66 2.05
C ALA A 347 5.37 -7.33 1.96
N LEU A 348 5.54 -6.55 0.89
CA LEU A 348 4.93 -5.21 0.71
C LEU A 348 5.08 -4.28 1.93
N GLY A 349 6.22 -4.36 2.58
CA GLY A 349 6.61 -3.53 3.72
C GLY A 349 6.27 -4.10 5.10
N VAL A 350 5.42 -5.14 5.23
CA VAL A 350 5.25 -5.86 6.50
C VAL A 350 6.39 -6.86 6.69
N TYR A 351 6.78 -7.12 7.94
CA TYR A 351 7.80 -8.14 8.21
C TYR A 351 7.15 -9.51 8.26
N TRP A 352 7.66 -10.41 7.42
CA TRP A 352 7.28 -11.82 7.39
C TRP A 352 8.45 -12.65 7.92
N PHE A 353 8.24 -13.32 9.05
CA PHE A 353 9.18 -14.26 9.63
C PHE A 353 8.88 -15.63 9.02
N VAL A 354 9.67 -16.01 8.03
CA VAL A 354 9.35 -17.07 7.07
C VAL A 354 9.33 -18.44 7.76
N ASP A 355 10.27 -18.71 8.67
CA ASP A 355 10.36 -20.00 9.39
C ASP A 355 9.13 -20.30 10.24
N GLU A 356 8.64 -19.27 10.95
CA GLU A 356 7.49 -19.35 11.84
C GLU A 356 6.16 -19.16 11.09
N ASP A 357 6.23 -18.68 9.85
CA ASP A 357 5.12 -18.22 9.02
C ASP A 357 4.19 -17.20 9.70
N VAL A 358 4.81 -16.19 10.32
CA VAL A 358 4.10 -15.12 11.05
C VAL A 358 4.42 -13.74 10.50
N ILE A 359 3.46 -12.83 10.59
CA ILE A 359 3.64 -11.40 10.33
C ILE A 359 3.90 -10.70 11.67
N GLY A 360 4.90 -9.82 11.70
CA GLY A 360 5.21 -9.02 12.89
C GLY A 360 5.94 -7.72 12.55
N PHE A 361 6.79 -7.26 13.49
CA PHE A 361 7.45 -5.97 13.41
C PHE A 361 8.95 -6.07 13.67
N LYS A 362 9.74 -5.25 12.95
CA LYS A 362 11.07 -4.82 13.42
C LYS A 362 11.07 -3.31 13.55
N ILE A 363 11.40 -2.84 14.74
CA ILE A 363 11.29 -1.45 15.16
C ILE A 363 12.69 -0.86 15.27
N SER A 364 12.94 0.15 14.44
CA SER A 364 14.17 0.94 14.43
C SER A 364 13.80 2.43 14.43
N LEU A 365 13.42 2.92 15.60
CA LEU A 365 13.03 4.32 15.78
C LEU A 365 14.27 5.19 15.94
N LYS A 366 14.39 6.22 15.12
CA LYS A 366 15.38 7.28 15.33
C LYS A 366 14.91 8.16 16.48
N GLN A 367 15.80 8.52 17.40
CA GLN A 367 15.48 9.56 18.37
C GLN A 367 15.20 10.86 17.62
N GLN A 368 13.99 11.38 17.80
CA GLN A 368 13.56 12.67 17.29
C GLN A 368 13.44 13.66 18.45
N PRO A 369 13.59 14.96 18.20
CA PRO A 369 13.21 15.98 19.18
C PRO A 369 11.77 15.74 19.66
N VAL A 370 11.51 16.00 20.95
CA VAL A 370 10.16 15.87 21.53
C VAL A 370 9.32 17.09 21.14
N THR A 371 8.99 17.13 19.86
CA THR A 371 8.17 18.16 19.19
C THR A 371 7.04 17.48 18.45
N ARG A 372 6.03 18.24 18.01
CA ARG A 372 4.91 17.68 17.25
C ARG A 372 5.39 17.00 15.96
N ARG A 373 6.40 17.56 15.30
CA ARG A 373 7.03 16.99 14.11
C ARG A 373 7.76 15.68 14.41
N GLY A 374 8.51 15.63 15.51
CA GLY A 374 9.23 14.43 15.92
C GLY A 374 8.29 13.27 16.27
N ILE A 375 7.19 13.56 16.96
CA ILE A 375 6.13 12.60 17.27
C ILE A 375 5.48 12.08 15.99
N LEU A 376 5.02 12.97 15.11
CA LEU A 376 4.39 12.58 13.84
C LEU A 376 5.32 11.72 12.98
N SER A 377 6.61 12.10 12.87
CA SER A 377 7.63 11.35 12.15
C SER A 377 7.80 9.92 12.70
N THR A 378 7.88 9.82 14.02
CA THR A 378 8.02 8.53 14.72
C THR A 378 6.79 7.65 14.51
N VAL A 379 5.59 8.17 14.78
CA VAL A 379 4.32 7.43 14.63
C VAL A 379 4.11 6.97 13.19
N SER A 380 4.40 7.84 12.21
CA SER A 380 4.25 7.52 10.78
C SER A 380 5.27 6.51 10.28
N SER A 381 6.38 6.29 10.99
CA SER A 381 7.39 5.29 10.63
C SER A 381 6.95 3.86 10.94
N ILE A 382 5.94 3.68 11.80
CA ILE A 382 5.36 2.39 12.15
C ILE A 382 4.36 1.99 11.06
N TYR A 383 4.81 1.14 10.13
CA TYR A 383 4.02 0.70 8.99
C TYR A 383 3.02 -0.38 9.39
N ILE A 384 1.71 -0.06 9.34
CA ILE A 384 0.61 -0.92 9.82
C ILE A 384 -0.52 -1.06 8.78
N PRO A 385 -0.26 -1.62 7.58
CA PRO A 385 -1.28 -1.70 6.52
C PRO A 385 -2.51 -2.55 6.90
N LEU A 386 -2.33 -3.59 7.72
CA LEU A 386 -3.41 -4.44 8.26
C LEU A 386 -3.93 -3.95 9.63
N GLY A 387 -3.31 -2.92 10.20
CA GLY A 387 -3.70 -2.34 11.48
C GLY A 387 -3.61 -3.26 12.71
N ILE A 388 -2.75 -4.28 12.66
CA ILE A 388 -2.51 -5.26 13.74
C ILE A 388 -2.34 -4.59 15.10
N VAL A 389 -1.54 -3.51 15.18
CA VAL A 389 -1.24 -2.80 16.44
C VAL A 389 -1.94 -1.45 16.52
N SER A 390 -3.09 -1.30 15.85
CA SER A 390 -3.84 -0.04 15.84
C SER A 390 -4.19 0.49 17.24
N PRO A 391 -4.58 -0.33 18.23
CA PRO A 391 -4.86 0.17 19.58
C PRO A 391 -3.61 0.76 20.25
N PHE A 392 -2.44 0.15 20.08
CA PHE A 392 -1.19 0.71 20.62
C PHE A 392 -0.81 2.03 19.94
N VAL A 393 -0.86 2.08 18.61
CA VAL A 393 -0.54 3.29 17.83
C VAL A 393 -1.55 4.41 18.08
N MET A 394 -2.79 4.07 18.42
CA MET A 394 -3.84 5.03 18.73
C MET A 394 -3.47 5.94 19.90
N THR A 395 -2.81 5.42 20.95
CA THR A 395 -2.38 6.25 22.09
C THR A 395 -1.50 7.43 21.65
N ALA A 396 -0.57 7.19 20.73
CA ALA A 396 0.26 8.26 20.17
C ALA A 396 -0.51 9.20 19.21
N LYS A 397 -1.50 8.68 18.47
CA LYS A 397 -2.38 9.52 17.64
C LYS A 397 -3.27 10.45 18.47
N ILE A 398 -3.82 9.96 19.58
CA ILE A 398 -4.59 10.78 20.54
C ILE A 398 -3.71 11.90 21.08
N LEU A 399 -2.47 11.58 21.49
CA LEU A 399 -1.51 12.58 21.92
C LEU A 399 -1.24 13.63 20.83
N LEU A 400 -0.99 13.20 19.60
CA LEU A 400 -0.74 14.10 18.47
C LEU A 400 -1.93 15.03 18.24
N GLN A 401 -3.16 14.52 18.32
CA GLN A 401 -4.36 15.34 18.21
C GLN A 401 -4.48 16.36 19.36
N GLN A 402 -4.17 15.96 20.60
CA GLN A 402 -4.18 16.88 21.75
C GLN A 402 -3.20 18.03 21.52
N LEU A 403 -1.99 17.75 21.02
CA LEU A 403 -0.99 18.77 20.67
C LEU A 403 -1.52 19.73 19.58
N CYS A 404 -2.23 19.22 18.57
CA CYS A 404 -2.90 20.05 17.57
C CYS A 404 -3.97 20.95 18.20
N LYS A 405 -4.81 20.43 19.10
CA LYS A 405 -5.86 21.18 19.81
C LYS A 405 -5.28 22.27 20.73
N SER A 406 -4.08 22.05 21.29
CA SER A 406 -3.39 23.02 22.16
C SER A 406 -2.66 24.15 21.40
N GLY A 407 -2.65 24.14 20.06
CA GLY A 407 -2.01 25.20 19.27
C GLY A 407 -0.47 25.19 19.30
N ILE A 408 0.15 24.10 19.74
CA ILE A 408 1.62 23.94 19.78
C ILE A 408 2.15 23.85 18.35
N LYS A 409 3.19 24.64 18.02
CA LYS A 409 3.80 24.65 16.68
C LYS A 409 4.62 23.38 16.42
N TRP A 410 4.97 23.16 15.16
CA TRP A 410 5.64 21.92 14.72
C TRP A 410 6.90 21.58 15.50
N ASP A 411 7.72 22.59 15.79
CA ASP A 411 9.06 22.44 16.37
C ASP A 411 9.17 23.00 17.80
N ASP A 412 8.04 23.39 18.40
CA ASP A 412 8.00 23.77 19.81
C ASP A 412 8.27 22.54 20.69
N LYS A 413 9.09 22.74 21.73
CA LYS A 413 9.37 21.69 22.72
C LYS A 413 8.12 21.38 23.53
N ILE A 414 7.73 20.11 23.56
CA ILE A 414 6.62 19.64 24.38
C ILE A 414 7.14 19.41 25.80
N THR A 415 6.38 19.85 26.80
CA THR A 415 6.75 19.76 28.21
C THR A 415 5.63 19.19 29.08
N GLY A 416 5.97 18.79 30.31
CA GLY A 416 4.98 18.46 31.34
C GLY A 416 4.28 17.12 31.11
N LYS A 417 2.95 17.10 31.24
CA LYS A 417 2.17 15.85 31.19
C LYS A 417 2.26 15.14 29.83
N LEU A 418 2.21 15.90 28.74
CA LEU A 418 2.22 15.35 27.37
C LEU A 418 3.58 14.75 27.00
N GLU A 419 4.67 15.38 27.45
CA GLU A 419 6.03 14.85 27.31
C GLU A 419 6.21 13.50 28.04
N LYS A 420 5.65 13.38 29.25
CA LYS A 420 5.69 12.13 30.02
C LYS A 420 4.91 11.01 29.31
N VAL A 421 3.74 11.31 28.76
CA VAL A 421 2.94 10.35 27.98
C VAL A 421 3.71 9.89 26.74
N TRP A 422 4.32 10.82 26.01
CA TRP A 422 5.15 10.49 24.84
C TRP A 422 6.31 9.58 25.22
N THR A 423 7.10 9.98 26.22
CA THR A 423 8.31 9.25 26.62
C THR A 423 7.97 7.83 27.10
N ALA A 424 6.88 7.67 27.84
CA ALA A 424 6.41 6.36 28.28
C ALA A 424 5.93 5.48 27.12
N TRP A 425 5.22 6.04 26.14
CA TRP A 425 4.81 5.28 24.96
C TRP A 425 6.01 4.92 24.07
N PHE A 426 6.94 5.87 23.86
CA PHE A 426 8.13 5.67 23.03
C PHE A 426 9.04 4.57 23.58
N SER A 427 9.20 4.46 24.90
CA SER A 427 9.99 3.39 25.53
C SER A 427 9.37 2.00 25.32
N GLN A 428 8.06 1.91 25.12
CA GLN A 428 7.35 0.66 24.84
C GLN A 428 7.36 0.27 23.36
N ALA A 429 7.66 1.21 22.45
CA ALA A 429 7.49 0.96 21.02
C ALA A 429 8.41 -0.15 20.48
N LYS A 430 9.58 -0.37 21.09
CA LYS A 430 10.48 -1.48 20.73
C LYS A 430 9.89 -2.85 21.05
N GLU A 431 9.05 -2.94 22.08
CA GLU A 431 8.38 -4.19 22.47
C GLU A 431 7.39 -4.67 21.41
N LEU A 432 6.99 -3.84 20.44
CA LEU A 432 6.14 -4.29 19.32
C LEU A 432 6.76 -5.43 18.51
N GLU A 433 8.08 -5.65 18.59
CA GLU A 433 8.74 -6.81 17.96
C GLU A 433 8.27 -8.16 18.54
N SER A 434 7.67 -8.16 19.74
CA SER A 434 7.02 -9.34 20.34
C SER A 434 5.63 -9.65 19.76
N VAL A 435 5.01 -8.68 19.08
CA VAL A 435 3.67 -8.86 18.48
C VAL A 435 3.80 -9.63 17.17
N LYS A 436 3.17 -10.81 17.12
CA LYS A 436 3.13 -11.69 15.96
C LYS A 436 1.71 -12.17 15.72
N ILE A 437 1.33 -12.32 14.45
CA ILE A 437 0.11 -13.03 14.05
C ILE A 437 0.45 -14.07 12.97
N PRO A 438 -0.29 -15.18 12.88
CA PRO A 438 -0.16 -16.09 11.73
C PRO A 438 -0.33 -15.35 10.41
N ARG A 439 0.55 -15.62 9.44
CA ARG A 439 0.32 -15.16 8.07
C ARG A 439 -0.93 -15.83 7.53
N CYS A 440 -0.99 -17.17 7.54
CA CYS A 440 -2.12 -17.93 7.04
C CYS A 440 -3.37 -17.77 7.93
N TYR A 441 -4.55 -17.59 7.33
CA TYR A 441 -5.84 -17.64 8.04
C TYR A 441 -6.24 -19.06 8.47
N LYS A 442 -5.61 -20.10 7.92
CA LYS A 442 -5.92 -21.49 8.24
C LYS A 442 -4.81 -22.09 9.10
N PRO A 443 -5.14 -22.78 10.20
CA PRO A 443 -4.15 -23.60 10.87
C PRO A 443 -3.82 -24.82 10.00
N ARG A 444 -2.65 -25.43 10.24
CA ARG A 444 -2.09 -26.52 9.41
C ARG A 444 -2.90 -27.83 9.48
N ASP A 445 -3.70 -27.97 10.51
CA ASP A 445 -4.49 -29.16 10.84
C ASP A 445 -6.00 -28.95 10.61
N MET A 446 -6.37 -27.89 9.88
CA MET A 446 -7.75 -27.69 9.44
C MET A 446 -8.03 -28.48 8.16
N ASP A 447 -9.19 -29.13 8.11
CA ASP A 447 -9.62 -29.88 6.93
C ASP A 447 -10.27 -28.94 5.89
N ARG A 448 -11.06 -29.51 4.98
CA ARG A 448 -11.69 -28.76 3.91
C ARG A 448 -12.69 -27.77 4.51
N ILE A 449 -12.46 -26.48 4.26
CA ILE A 449 -13.36 -25.40 4.68
C ILE A 449 -14.73 -25.57 4.01
N VAL A 450 -15.78 -25.62 4.82
CA VAL A 450 -17.18 -25.68 4.38
C VAL A 450 -17.96 -24.41 4.68
N SER A 451 -17.43 -23.53 5.54
CA SER A 451 -18.02 -22.22 5.81
C SER A 451 -16.94 -21.18 6.09
N CYS A 452 -17.10 -19.97 5.54
CA CYS A 452 -16.27 -18.80 5.74
C CYS A 452 -17.15 -17.58 6.03
N GLN A 453 -16.97 -16.98 7.21
CA GLN A 453 -17.74 -15.82 7.66
C GLN A 453 -16.81 -14.67 8.02
N LEU A 454 -17.25 -13.44 7.77
CA LEU A 454 -16.58 -12.24 8.28
C LEU A 454 -17.35 -11.67 9.47
N HIS A 455 -16.66 -11.40 10.57
CA HIS A 455 -17.20 -10.75 11.75
C HIS A 455 -16.56 -9.39 11.94
N VAL A 456 -17.38 -8.34 11.89
CA VAL A 456 -16.95 -6.95 11.85
C VAL A 456 -17.44 -6.24 13.11
N PHE A 457 -16.53 -5.86 13.99
CA PHE A 457 -16.84 -5.16 15.24
C PHE A 457 -16.54 -3.68 15.09
N ALA A 458 -17.43 -2.83 15.59
CA ALA A 458 -17.25 -1.39 15.60
C ALA A 458 -17.48 -0.82 17.00
N ASP A 459 -16.64 0.15 17.37
CA ASP A 459 -16.82 0.95 18.59
C ASP A 459 -16.34 2.40 18.39
N ALA A 460 -16.83 3.30 19.23
CA ALA A 460 -16.39 4.68 19.31
C ALA A 460 -16.36 5.20 20.77
N SER A 461 -15.49 6.16 20.99
CA SER A 461 -15.38 6.91 22.25
C SER A 461 -15.26 8.40 21.97
N GLU A 462 -15.19 9.22 23.02
CA GLU A 462 -14.97 10.68 22.88
C GLU A 462 -13.68 11.05 22.13
N VAL A 463 -12.68 10.15 22.16
CA VAL A 463 -11.33 10.41 21.62
C VAL A 463 -11.00 9.60 20.37
N GLY A 464 -11.74 8.53 20.07
CA GLY A 464 -11.49 7.72 18.89
C GLY A 464 -12.66 6.91 18.36
N MET A 465 -12.40 6.20 17.26
CA MET A 465 -13.28 5.21 16.64
C MET A 465 -12.42 4.03 16.18
N GLY A 466 -12.97 2.83 16.24
CA GLY A 466 -12.27 1.59 15.98
C GLY A 466 -13.14 0.57 15.27
N VAL A 467 -12.52 -0.19 14.36
CA VAL A 467 -13.11 -1.37 13.74
C VAL A 467 -12.09 -2.50 13.76
N VAL A 468 -12.55 -3.73 13.99
CA VAL A 468 -11.75 -4.94 13.81
C VAL A 468 -12.56 -6.02 13.11
N ILE A 469 -11.90 -6.75 12.21
CA ILE A 469 -12.52 -7.74 11.33
C ILE A 469 -11.82 -9.08 11.53
N TYR A 470 -12.61 -10.11 11.77
CA TYR A 470 -12.17 -11.49 11.89
C TYR A 470 -12.76 -12.36 10.79
N MET A 471 -12.01 -13.37 10.38
CA MET A 471 -12.47 -14.45 9.52
C MET A 471 -12.73 -15.65 10.40
N ARG A 472 -13.96 -16.16 10.35
CA ARG A 472 -14.37 -17.38 11.04
C ARG A 472 -14.53 -18.48 10.01
N LEU A 473 -13.70 -19.51 10.12
CA LEU A 473 -13.68 -20.68 9.26
C LEU A 473 -14.27 -21.87 10.00
N THR A 474 -15.04 -22.69 9.30
CA THR A 474 -15.48 -24.01 9.78
C THR A 474 -15.14 -25.07 8.73
N ASP A 475 -14.54 -26.17 9.16
CA ASP A 475 -14.24 -27.31 8.30
C ASP A 475 -15.35 -28.38 8.33
N ASP A 476 -15.24 -29.40 7.48
CA ASP A 476 -16.19 -30.51 7.40
C ASP A 476 -16.25 -31.39 8.65
N ASN A 477 -15.27 -31.26 9.55
CA ASN A 477 -15.27 -31.88 10.88
C ASN A 477 -15.85 -30.95 11.97
N SER A 478 -16.51 -29.86 11.58
CA SER A 478 -17.12 -28.86 12.48
C SER A 478 -16.12 -28.14 13.40
N ARG A 479 -14.83 -28.18 13.07
CA ARG A 479 -13.82 -27.40 13.80
C ARG A 479 -13.91 -25.95 13.39
N ILE A 480 -13.92 -25.07 14.38
CA ILE A 480 -14.03 -23.62 14.19
C ILE A 480 -12.65 -23.00 14.41
N HIS A 481 -12.28 -22.08 13.53
CA HIS A 481 -11.09 -21.26 13.68
C HIS A 481 -11.42 -19.79 13.40
N CYS A 482 -10.92 -18.89 14.26
CA CYS A 482 -11.06 -17.45 14.09
C CYS A 482 -9.69 -16.83 13.87
N SER A 483 -9.57 -15.93 12.89
CA SER A 483 -8.32 -15.25 12.56
C SER A 483 -8.51 -13.76 12.36
N PHE A 484 -7.59 -12.95 12.88
CA PHE A 484 -7.52 -11.52 12.60
C PHE A 484 -7.33 -11.23 11.11
N VAL A 485 -8.23 -10.44 10.51
CA VAL A 485 -8.11 -9.99 9.12
C VAL A 485 -7.50 -8.60 9.07
N MET A 486 -8.15 -7.64 9.71
CA MET A 486 -7.75 -6.23 9.67
C MET A 486 -8.31 -5.46 10.87
N GLY A 487 -7.52 -4.53 11.38
CA GLY A 487 -7.92 -3.56 12.39
C GLY A 487 -7.79 -2.13 11.85
N LYS A 488 -8.61 -1.22 12.36
CA LYS A 488 -8.50 0.19 12.01
C LYS A 488 -8.91 1.08 13.17
N ALA A 489 -8.04 2.01 13.56
CA ALA A 489 -8.33 3.01 14.58
C ALA A 489 -8.05 4.43 14.07
N ARG A 490 -8.92 5.37 14.44
CA ARG A 490 -8.83 6.79 14.10
C ARG A 490 -9.24 7.64 15.30
N VAL A 491 -8.62 8.81 15.42
CA VAL A 491 -9.06 9.84 16.36
C VAL A 491 -10.37 10.49 15.87
N THR A 492 -11.16 11.01 16.80
CA THR A 492 -12.37 11.77 16.48
C THR A 492 -12.05 13.05 15.72
N PRO A 493 -12.98 13.65 14.96
CA PRO A 493 -12.70 14.93 14.30
C PRO A 493 -12.28 16.03 15.28
N LEU A 494 -11.59 17.07 14.79
CA LEU A 494 -11.22 18.21 15.65
C LEU A 494 -12.46 18.96 16.17
N LYS A 495 -13.53 18.99 15.38
CA LYS A 495 -14.83 19.53 15.76
C LYS A 495 -15.57 18.51 16.64
N ALA A 496 -16.18 18.98 17.71
CA ALA A 496 -16.97 18.13 18.60
C ALA A 496 -18.14 17.47 17.84
N VAL A 497 -18.27 16.15 18.05
CA VAL A 497 -19.31 15.28 17.51
C VAL A 497 -19.89 14.48 18.68
N THR A 498 -21.20 14.22 18.67
CA THR A 498 -21.87 13.46 19.72
C THR A 498 -21.48 11.98 19.67
N ILE A 499 -21.50 11.28 20.81
CA ILE A 499 -21.18 9.85 20.87
C ILE A 499 -22.00 9.00 19.89
N PRO A 500 -23.36 9.13 19.80
CA PRO A 500 -24.13 8.34 18.84
C PRO A 500 -23.73 8.56 17.38
N ARG A 501 -23.27 9.77 17.03
CA ARG A 501 -22.77 10.07 15.69
C ARG A 501 -21.41 9.45 15.43
N LEU A 502 -20.54 9.36 16.45
CA LEU A 502 -19.25 8.70 16.36
C LEU A 502 -19.43 7.17 16.24
N GLU A 503 -20.30 6.57 17.04
CA GLU A 503 -20.67 5.15 16.95
C GLU A 503 -21.24 4.81 15.57
N LEU A 504 -22.17 5.62 15.06
CA LEU A 504 -22.71 5.45 13.70
C LEU A 504 -21.61 5.60 12.63
N THR A 505 -20.64 6.49 12.85
CA THR A 505 -19.49 6.65 11.95
C THR A 505 -18.58 5.42 11.98
N ALA A 506 -18.32 4.84 13.16
CA ALA A 506 -17.57 3.58 13.28
C ALA A 506 -18.30 2.43 12.56
N CYS A 507 -19.62 2.34 12.68
CA CYS A 507 -20.44 1.36 11.96
C CYS A 507 -20.39 1.57 10.44
N THR A 508 -20.41 2.83 9.98
CA THR A 508 -20.22 3.15 8.56
C THR A 508 -18.83 2.75 8.07
N MET A 509 -17.79 2.91 8.90
CA MET A 509 -16.43 2.45 8.62
C MET A 509 -16.37 0.93 8.44
N ALA A 510 -17.03 0.21 9.35
CA ALA A 510 -17.13 -1.24 9.35
C ALA A 510 -17.72 -1.77 8.04
N VAL A 511 -18.85 -1.20 7.59
CA VAL A 511 -19.47 -1.57 6.32
C VAL A 511 -18.52 -1.36 5.15
N LYS A 512 -17.91 -0.17 5.03
CA LYS A 512 -16.99 0.13 3.93
C LYS A 512 -15.77 -0.79 3.90
N LEU A 513 -15.17 -1.06 5.06
CA LEU A 513 -14.03 -1.96 5.17
C LEU A 513 -14.40 -3.40 4.81
N SER A 514 -15.57 -3.87 5.28
CA SER A 514 -16.03 -5.23 4.99
C SER A 514 -16.22 -5.46 3.49
N LYS A 515 -16.77 -4.48 2.77
CA LYS A 515 -16.93 -4.53 1.30
C LYS A 515 -15.58 -4.65 0.60
N VAL A 516 -14.63 -3.77 0.96
CA VAL A 516 -13.26 -3.82 0.40
C VAL A 516 -12.59 -5.16 0.66
N ILE A 517 -12.72 -5.71 1.87
CA ILE A 517 -12.09 -7.00 2.22
C ILE A 517 -12.74 -8.14 1.45
N ALA A 518 -14.08 -8.19 1.40
CA ALA A 518 -14.81 -9.22 0.67
C ALA A 518 -14.47 -9.22 -0.83
N ASP A 519 -14.36 -8.04 -1.46
CA ASP A 519 -14.00 -7.90 -2.87
C ASP A 519 -12.56 -8.34 -3.18
N GLN A 520 -11.66 -8.28 -2.19
CA GLN A 520 -10.25 -8.61 -2.36
C GLN A 520 -9.90 -10.06 -2.05
N LEU A 521 -10.60 -10.69 -1.10
CA LEU A 521 -10.41 -12.10 -0.77
C LEU A 521 -10.90 -12.99 -1.92
N GLU A 522 -10.28 -14.17 -2.05
CA GLU A 522 -10.68 -15.21 -3.01
C GLU A 522 -11.52 -16.32 -2.36
N TYR A 523 -11.94 -16.12 -1.12
CA TYR A 523 -12.89 -17.01 -0.46
C TYR A 523 -14.33 -16.72 -0.92
N SER A 524 -15.13 -17.78 -0.98
CA SER A 524 -16.60 -17.62 -0.95
C SER A 524 -17.00 -17.25 0.47
N ILE A 525 -17.39 -15.99 0.68
CA ILE A 525 -17.85 -15.50 1.99
C ILE A 525 -19.35 -15.82 2.12
N ASP A 526 -19.69 -16.73 3.02
CA ASP A 526 -21.07 -17.19 3.22
C ASP A 526 -21.91 -16.17 3.99
N ALA A 527 -21.30 -15.45 4.94
CA ALA A 527 -21.98 -14.43 5.72
C ALA A 527 -21.03 -13.33 6.20
N ILE A 528 -21.58 -12.13 6.38
CA ILE A 528 -20.91 -10.99 7.02
C ILE A 528 -21.80 -10.51 8.17
N HIS A 529 -21.28 -10.57 9.40
CA HIS A 529 -21.94 -10.16 10.63
C HIS A 529 -21.31 -8.87 11.17
N PHE A 530 -22.14 -7.89 11.52
CA PHE A 530 -21.73 -6.61 12.10
C PHE A 530 -22.12 -6.56 13.58
N TRP A 531 -21.20 -6.12 14.43
CA TRP A 531 -21.36 -6.11 15.88
C TRP A 531 -21.06 -4.73 16.43
N THR A 532 -21.96 -4.23 17.28
CA THR A 532 -21.76 -3.00 18.05
C THR A 532 -22.48 -3.09 19.39
N ASP A 533 -21.93 -2.44 20.41
CA ASP A 533 -22.57 -2.26 21.72
C ASP A 533 -23.48 -1.02 21.77
N SER A 534 -23.54 -0.23 20.68
CA SER A 534 -24.47 0.90 20.57
C SER A 534 -25.88 0.46 20.19
N VAL A 535 -26.72 0.31 21.22
CA VAL A 535 -28.17 0.11 21.03
C VAL A 535 -28.80 1.27 20.23
N SER A 536 -28.29 2.49 20.40
CA SER A 536 -28.76 3.66 19.64
C SER A 536 -28.55 3.49 18.14
N VAL A 537 -27.36 3.03 17.71
CA VAL A 537 -27.06 2.78 16.30
C VAL A 537 -27.89 1.61 15.76
N LEU A 538 -28.02 0.52 16.51
CA LEU A 538 -28.86 -0.62 16.11
C LEU A 538 -30.31 -0.19 15.89
N ARG A 539 -30.84 0.71 16.73
CA ARG A 539 -32.18 1.30 16.54
C ARG A 539 -32.25 2.18 15.31
N TYR A 540 -31.24 2.99 15.03
CA TYR A 540 -31.21 3.80 13.80
C TYR A 540 -31.25 2.92 12.55
N ILE A 541 -30.53 1.80 12.56
CA ILE A 541 -30.50 0.84 11.45
C ILE A 541 -31.83 0.07 11.35
N ALA A 542 -32.43 -0.35 12.46
CA ALA A 542 -33.72 -1.04 12.42
C ALA A 542 -34.90 -0.12 12.04
N ASN A 543 -34.70 1.20 12.08
CA ASN A 543 -35.78 2.16 11.88
C ASN A 543 -36.17 2.32 10.40
N THR A 544 -37.47 2.24 10.12
CA THR A 544 -38.03 2.37 8.76
C THR A 544 -38.96 3.58 8.57
N LYS A 545 -39.23 4.36 9.62
CA LYS A 545 -40.30 5.37 9.64
C LYS A 545 -39.81 6.79 9.91
N THR A 546 -38.75 6.92 10.70
CA THR A 546 -38.28 8.18 11.27
C THR A 546 -37.39 8.93 10.29
N ARG A 547 -37.60 10.25 10.17
CA ARG A 547 -36.76 11.13 9.35
C ARG A 547 -35.61 11.68 10.19
N PHE A 548 -34.41 11.20 9.97
CA PHE A 548 -33.22 11.69 10.65
C PHE A 548 -32.64 12.97 10.02
N LYS A 549 -31.83 13.69 10.81
CA LYS A 549 -30.97 14.78 10.31
C LYS A 549 -29.95 14.24 9.30
N THR A 550 -29.50 15.11 8.39
CA THR A 550 -28.66 14.75 7.22
C THR A 550 -27.43 13.92 7.56
N PHE A 551 -26.74 14.22 8.67
CA PHE A 551 -25.57 13.45 9.11
C PHE A 551 -25.90 11.96 9.31
N VAL A 552 -26.97 11.68 10.07
CA VAL A 552 -27.41 10.31 10.39
C VAL A 552 -28.01 9.67 9.13
N ALA A 553 -28.87 10.39 8.41
CA ALA A 553 -29.50 9.89 7.18
C ALA A 553 -28.48 9.44 6.12
N ASN A 554 -27.43 10.23 5.86
CA ASN A 554 -26.42 9.89 4.86
C ASN A 554 -25.62 8.64 5.22
N ARG A 555 -25.35 8.42 6.52
CA ARG A 555 -24.63 7.24 7.01
C ARG A 555 -25.50 6.00 7.03
N LEU A 556 -26.77 6.14 7.42
CA LEU A 556 -27.75 5.07 7.31
C LEU A 556 -27.96 4.64 5.87
N ALA A 557 -27.98 5.57 4.90
CA ALA A 557 -28.03 5.22 3.49
C ALA A 557 -26.86 4.29 3.10
N VAL A 558 -25.62 4.64 3.45
CA VAL A 558 -24.46 3.78 3.21
C VAL A 558 -24.59 2.39 3.87
N ILE A 559 -25.14 2.33 5.08
CA ILE A 559 -25.34 1.06 5.80
C ILE A 559 -26.43 0.23 5.11
N HIS A 560 -27.56 0.82 4.75
CA HIS A 560 -28.69 0.13 4.12
C HIS A 560 -28.42 -0.28 2.68
N ASP A 561 -27.61 0.47 1.94
CA ASP A 561 -27.22 0.14 0.57
C ASP A 561 -26.34 -1.12 0.52
N ALA A 562 -25.63 -1.44 1.61
CA ALA A 562 -24.66 -2.53 1.66
C ALA A 562 -25.02 -3.68 2.63
N THR A 563 -26.00 -3.49 3.51
CA THR A 563 -26.34 -4.47 4.56
C THR A 563 -27.83 -4.54 4.84
N THR A 564 -28.27 -5.67 5.39
CA THR A 564 -29.63 -5.86 5.93
C THR A 564 -29.63 -5.78 7.46
N VAL A 565 -30.78 -5.45 8.05
CA VAL A 565 -30.94 -5.34 9.52
C VAL A 565 -30.51 -6.62 10.24
N ASN A 566 -30.79 -7.80 9.67
CA ASN A 566 -30.47 -9.09 10.27
C ASN A 566 -28.96 -9.40 10.35
N GLN A 567 -28.12 -8.62 9.64
CA GLN A 567 -26.67 -8.75 9.74
C GLN A 567 -26.10 -8.00 10.95
N TRP A 568 -26.88 -7.15 11.62
CA TRP A 568 -26.44 -6.34 12.74
C TRP A 568 -26.82 -6.96 14.08
N HIS A 569 -25.83 -7.08 14.96
CA HIS A 569 -25.94 -7.76 16.24
C HIS A 569 -25.46 -6.86 17.36
N TYR A 570 -26.14 -6.97 18.50
CA TYR A 570 -25.65 -6.39 19.75
C TYR A 570 -24.53 -7.25 20.31
N VAL A 571 -23.47 -6.60 20.79
CA VAL A 571 -22.43 -7.22 21.62
C VAL A 571 -22.29 -6.42 22.90
N ARG A 572 -22.04 -7.07 24.04
CA ARG A 572 -21.77 -6.35 25.29
C ARG A 572 -20.41 -5.65 25.16
N SER A 573 -20.25 -4.47 25.76
CA SER A 573 -18.98 -3.70 25.67
C SER A 573 -17.77 -4.51 26.13
N GLU A 574 -17.92 -5.37 27.16
CA GLU A 574 -16.86 -6.26 27.64
C GLU A 574 -16.45 -7.36 26.65
N ASP A 575 -17.37 -7.77 25.78
CA ASP A 575 -17.15 -8.77 24.73
C ASP A 575 -16.81 -8.12 23.37
N ASN A 576 -16.81 -6.78 23.29
CA ASN A 576 -16.54 -6.05 22.05
C ASN A 576 -15.03 -5.85 21.87
N PRO A 577 -14.35 -6.63 21.01
CA PRO A 577 -12.91 -6.47 20.79
C PRO A 577 -12.53 -5.10 20.23
N ALA A 578 -13.45 -4.39 19.58
CA ALA A 578 -13.21 -3.06 19.05
C ALA A 578 -13.07 -1.99 20.16
N ASP A 579 -13.52 -2.25 21.41
CA ASP A 579 -13.55 -1.26 22.49
C ASP A 579 -12.19 -0.65 22.82
N CYS A 580 -11.14 -1.47 22.71
CA CYS A 580 -9.78 -1.04 22.98
C CYS A 580 -9.23 -0.05 21.92
N ALA A 581 -9.73 -0.09 20.68
CA ALA A 581 -9.17 0.68 19.58
C ALA A 581 -9.45 2.19 19.66
N PRO A 582 -10.67 2.67 19.98
CA PRO A 582 -10.96 4.10 20.22
C PRO A 582 -10.14 4.72 21.36
N ARG A 583 -9.92 3.96 22.44
CA ARG A 583 -9.28 4.44 23.69
C ARG A 583 -7.75 4.35 23.61
N GLY A 584 -7.25 3.40 22.84
CA GLY A 584 -5.85 3.04 22.72
C GLY A 584 -5.33 2.25 23.91
N ILE A 585 -4.24 1.51 23.69
CA ILE A 585 -3.57 0.72 24.73
C ILE A 585 -2.13 1.24 24.90
N PRO A 586 -1.75 1.77 26.08
CA PRO A 586 -0.52 2.52 26.23
C PRO A 586 0.76 1.68 26.28
N THR A 587 0.67 0.37 26.55
CA THR A 587 1.82 -0.53 26.67
C THR A 587 1.61 -1.78 25.84
N VAL A 588 2.70 -2.37 25.33
CA VAL A 588 2.64 -3.57 24.49
C VAL A 588 2.21 -4.79 25.31
N SER A 589 2.64 -4.91 26.56
CA SER A 589 2.19 -6.00 27.44
C SER A 589 0.66 -5.98 27.61
N LYS A 590 0.05 -4.82 27.89
CA LYS A 590 -1.43 -4.74 27.99
C LYS A 590 -2.12 -5.05 26.67
N PHE A 591 -1.48 -4.74 25.55
CA PHE A 591 -2.02 -5.06 24.23
C PHE A 591 -2.00 -6.57 23.99
N LEU A 592 -0.92 -7.26 24.38
CA LEU A 592 -0.83 -8.72 24.30
C LEU A 592 -1.75 -9.43 25.30
N ASP A 593 -1.94 -8.86 26.50
CA ASP A 593 -2.86 -9.39 27.51
C ASP A 593 -4.33 -9.27 27.07
N TYR A 594 -4.64 -8.32 26.17
CA TYR A 594 -5.97 -8.16 25.57
C TYR A 594 -6.11 -9.05 24.32
N THR A 595 -6.19 -10.35 24.55
CA THR A 595 -6.30 -11.38 23.50
C THR A 595 -7.48 -11.18 22.53
N PRO A 596 -8.66 -10.64 22.91
CA PRO A 596 -9.80 -10.54 21.99
C PRO A 596 -9.53 -9.70 20.74
N TRP A 597 -8.55 -8.78 20.76
CA TRP A 597 -8.18 -7.97 19.59
C TRP A 597 -7.47 -8.76 18.48
N LEU A 598 -6.66 -9.77 18.83
CA LEU A 598 -5.90 -10.57 17.86
C LEU A 598 -6.59 -11.91 17.57
N ASP A 599 -7.19 -12.52 18.59
CA ASP A 599 -7.75 -13.87 18.47
C ASP A 599 -9.26 -13.84 18.19
N GLY A 600 -9.90 -12.68 18.35
CA GLY A 600 -11.35 -12.55 18.35
C GLY A 600 -11.99 -12.99 19.67
N PRO A 601 -13.22 -12.55 19.96
CA PRO A 601 -13.90 -12.87 21.21
C PRO A 601 -14.27 -14.35 21.29
N GLU A 602 -14.33 -14.88 22.51
CA GLU A 602 -14.47 -16.33 22.79
C GLU A 602 -15.67 -16.97 22.09
N PHE A 603 -16.80 -16.26 21.96
CA PHE A 603 -18.00 -16.82 21.35
C PHE A 603 -17.86 -17.10 19.84
N LEU A 604 -16.92 -16.46 19.14
CA LEU A 604 -16.64 -16.79 17.73
C LEU A 604 -15.98 -18.16 17.56
N TRP A 605 -15.35 -18.68 18.62
CA TRP A 605 -14.74 -20.00 18.65
C TRP A 605 -15.75 -21.12 18.97
N LYS A 606 -17.02 -20.77 19.18
CA LYS A 606 -18.11 -21.68 19.54
C LYS A 606 -19.16 -21.75 18.42
N PRO A 607 -20.05 -22.76 18.43
CA PRO A 607 -21.16 -22.85 17.48
C PRO A 607 -22.09 -21.64 17.58
N GLU A 608 -22.75 -21.27 16.47
CA GLU A 608 -23.62 -20.08 16.39
C GLU A 608 -24.77 -20.09 17.39
N SER A 609 -25.25 -21.28 17.77
CA SER A 609 -26.28 -21.45 18.78
C SER A 609 -25.90 -20.90 20.16
N THR A 610 -24.61 -20.65 20.39
CA THR A 610 -24.08 -20.09 21.64
C THR A 610 -23.84 -18.59 21.58
N TRP A 611 -24.05 -17.96 20.43
CA TRP A 611 -23.92 -16.52 20.29
C TRP A 611 -24.96 -15.81 21.15
N ILE A 612 -24.62 -14.64 21.67
CA ILE A 612 -25.50 -13.85 22.51
C ILE A 612 -26.77 -13.55 21.71
N GLN A 613 -27.93 -13.90 22.27
CA GLN A 613 -29.22 -13.72 21.62
C GLN A 613 -29.45 -12.23 21.28
N PRO A 614 -30.14 -11.91 20.18
CA PRO A 614 -30.43 -10.54 19.81
C PRO A 614 -31.13 -9.83 20.97
N VAL A 615 -30.61 -8.68 21.38
CA VAL A 615 -31.44 -7.72 22.10
C VAL A 615 -32.42 -7.19 21.05
N ASP A 616 -33.71 -7.52 21.19
CA ASP A 616 -34.75 -6.79 20.46
C ASP A 616 -34.53 -5.31 20.77
N PRO A 617 -34.18 -4.47 19.76
CA PRO A 617 -33.91 -3.06 20.00
C PRO A 617 -35.06 -2.35 20.72
N GLY A 618 -36.26 -2.96 20.72
CA GLY A 618 -37.44 -2.53 21.41
C GLY A 618 -38.09 -1.35 20.69
N ASN A 619 -39.42 -1.32 20.68
CA ASN A 619 -40.23 -0.18 20.23
C ASN A 619 -40.07 1.02 21.18
N LEU A 620 -38.86 1.57 21.31
CA LEU A 620 -38.64 2.85 21.97
C LEU A 620 -38.91 3.97 20.99
N ASN A 621 -39.77 4.90 21.42
CA ASN A 621 -40.13 6.07 20.66
C ASN A 621 -38.88 6.95 20.44
N LEU A 622 -38.41 7.05 19.18
CA LEU A 622 -37.30 7.94 18.81
C LEU A 622 -37.73 9.41 18.71
N GLU A 623 -38.99 9.77 18.99
CA GLU A 623 -39.49 11.14 18.87
C GLU A 623 -38.70 12.17 19.70
N ASP A 624 -38.16 11.76 20.86
CA ASP A 624 -37.34 12.63 21.73
C ASP A 624 -35.83 12.61 21.39
N ASP A 625 -35.42 11.83 20.37
CA ASP A 625 -34.03 11.75 19.96
C ASP A 625 -33.61 13.03 19.21
N LYS A 626 -32.51 13.63 19.65
CA LYS A 626 -31.96 14.88 19.09
C LYS A 626 -31.57 14.78 17.62
N GLU A 627 -31.41 13.58 17.07
CA GLU A 627 -31.09 13.33 15.68
C GLU A 627 -32.33 13.16 14.77
N VAL A 628 -33.53 13.12 15.36
CA VAL A 628 -34.79 13.11 14.61
C VAL A 628 -35.15 14.53 14.19
N LYS A 629 -35.63 14.67 12.94
CA LYS A 629 -36.17 15.95 12.46
C LYS A 629 -37.50 16.20 13.15
N SER A 630 -37.60 17.29 13.91
CA SER A 630 -38.88 17.75 14.43
C SER A 630 -39.77 18.19 13.27
N ASN A 631 -40.95 17.57 13.15
CA ASN A 631 -42.01 18.07 12.29
C ASN A 631 -42.66 19.27 12.97
N PHE A 632 -41.99 20.43 12.98
CA PHE A 632 -42.74 21.69 13.14
C PHE A 632 -43.48 21.92 11.82
N ALA A 633 -44.65 21.30 11.68
CA ALA A 633 -45.65 21.79 10.76
C ALA A 633 -46.00 23.21 11.23
N MET A 634 -45.55 24.23 10.51
CA MET A 634 -46.17 25.54 10.60
C MET A 634 -47.60 25.36 10.12
N THR A 635 -48.53 25.20 11.06
CA THR A 635 -49.95 25.41 10.81
C THR A 635 -50.10 26.91 10.57
N LEU A 636 -49.99 27.33 9.30
CA LEU A 636 -50.50 28.62 8.86
C LEU A 636 -52.02 28.49 8.87
N THR A 637 -52.66 28.88 9.99
CA THR A 637 -54.09 29.21 10.04
C THR A 637 -54.32 30.62 9.55
#